data_AF-W9T3L5-F1
#
_entry.id   AF-W9T3L5-F1
#
_cell.length_a   1.000
_cell.length_b   1.000
_cell.length_c   1.000
_cell.angle_alpha   90.00
_cell.angle_beta   90.00
_cell.angle_gamma   90.00
#
_symmetry.space_group_name_H-M   'P 1'
#
loop_
_entity.id
_entity.type
_entity.pdbx_description
1 polymer ?
#
loop_
_entity_poly.entity_id
_entity_poly.type
_entity_poly.pdbx_seq_one_letter_code
_entity_poly.pdbx_strand_id
1 'polypeptide(L)' 'MHGVGIVQLPLMVVDQDLEQGRLVDIIPQWVPRSGPSRRGLLLSVRTLIDFLAEHIRQ' A
#
# COMPACT_ATOMS: atom_id res chain seq x y z
N MET A 1 5.73 4.35 20.18
CA MET A 1 4.57 3.45 20.03
C MET A 1 4.51 2.53 21.24
N HIS A 2 3.36 2.36 21.88
CA HIS A 2 3.25 1.62 23.16
C HIS A 2 3.05 0.09 22.99
N GLY A 3 3.39 -0.49 21.82
CA GLY A 3 3.36 -1.95 21.62
C GLY A 3 2.00 -2.62 21.88
N VAL A 4 0.90 -1.94 21.53
CA VAL A 4 -0.47 -2.34 21.94
C VAL A 4 -1.04 -3.50 21.10
N GLY A 5 -0.37 -3.92 20.02
CA GLY A 5 -0.80 -5.04 19.19
C GLY A 5 -0.23 -5.06 17.78
N ILE A 6 -0.89 -5.83 16.91
CA ILE A 6 -0.58 -6.01 15.49
C ILE A 6 -1.58 -5.20 14.67
N VAL A 7 -1.12 -4.49 13.65
CA VAL A 7 -1.95 -3.67 12.78
C VAL A 7 -1.49 -3.77 11.33
N GLN A 8 -2.43 -3.61 10.39
CA GLN A 8 -2.12 -3.43 8.98
C GLN A 8 -2.11 -1.93 8.66
N LEU A 9 -0.96 -1.42 8.25
CA LEU A 9 -0.79 -0.02 7.84
C LEU A 9 -0.17 0.05 6.44
N PRO A 10 -0.47 1.10 5.64
CA PRO A 10 0.21 1.32 4.38
C PRO A 10 1.71 1.53 4.61
N LEU A 11 2.55 0.89 3.79
CA LEU A 11 4.01 0.96 3.93
C LEU A 11 4.53 2.41 3.96
N MET A 12 3.96 3.29 3.13
CA MET A 12 4.31 4.72 3.08
C MET A 12 4.21 5.43 4.45
N VAL A 13 3.37 4.94 5.36
CA VAL A 13 3.19 5.53 6.69
C VAL A 13 4.19 4.96 7.72
N VAL A 14 4.63 3.71 7.54
CA VAL A 14 5.41 2.96 8.53
C VAL A 14 6.87 2.70 8.12
N ASP A 15 7.28 3.14 6.93
CA ASP A 15 8.60 2.88 6.36
C ASP A 15 9.75 3.25 7.32
N GLN A 16 9.73 4.49 7.84
CA GLN A 16 10.74 4.94 8.80
C GLN A 16 10.70 4.18 10.13
N ASP A 17 9.53 3.73 10.56
CA ASP A 17 9.40 2.95 11.80
C ASP A 17 9.94 1.53 11.64
N LEU A 18 9.83 0.95 10.45
CA LEU A 18 10.43 -0.34 10.09
C LEU A 18 11.96 -0.21 9.98
N GLU A 19 12.46 0.81 9.27
CA GLU A 19 13.90 1.07 9.16
C GLU A 19 14.56 1.29 10.53
N GLN A 20 13.87 1.98 11.43
CA GLN A 20 14.38 2.33 12.77
C GLN A 20 14.07 1.25 13.82
N GLY A 21 13.51 0.11 13.42
CA GLY A 21 13.22 -1.04 14.29
C GLY A 21 12.14 -0.78 15.36
N ARG A 22 11.33 0.27 15.19
CA ARG A 22 10.18 0.56 16.07
C ARG A 22 8.96 -0.30 15.73
N LEU A 23 8.88 -0.74 14.48
CA LEU A 23 7.94 -1.75 14.01
C LEU A 23 8.71 -2.92 13.42
N VAL A 24 8.09 -4.09 13.41
CA VAL A 24 8.63 -5.32 12.82
C VAL A 24 7.57 -5.91 11.90
N ASP A 25 7.99 -6.27 10.68
CA ASP A 25 7.16 -7.06 9.78
C ASP A 25 7.15 -8.52 10.24
N ILE A 26 5.98 -8.98 10.68
CA ILE A 26 5.78 -10.33 11.20
C ILE A 26 5.33 -11.34 10.13
N ILE A 27 4.96 -10.89 8.92
CA ILE A 27 4.52 -11.76 7.82
C ILE A 27 5.02 -11.23 6.47
N PRO A 28 6.34 -11.34 6.18
CA PRO A 28 6.99 -10.65 5.05
C PRO A 28 6.54 -11.11 3.65
N GLN A 29 5.78 -12.19 3.54
CA GLN A 29 5.28 -12.71 2.26
C GLN A 29 3.80 -12.41 2.03
N TRP A 30 3.14 -11.74 2.98
CA TRP A 30 1.73 -11.47 2.87
C TRP A 30 1.49 -10.18 2.08
N VAL A 31 0.87 -10.34 0.90
CA VAL A 31 0.49 -9.21 0.04
C VAL A 31 -1.02 -8.99 0.17
N PRO A 32 -1.47 -7.82 0.66
CA PRO A 32 -2.89 -7.52 0.74
C PRO A 32 -3.50 -7.44 -0.67
N ARG A 33 -4.80 -7.75 -0.78
CA ARG A 33 -5.48 -7.71 -2.08
C ARG A 33 -5.39 -6.33 -2.70
N SER A 34 -4.98 -6.28 -3.96
CA SER A 34 -4.98 -5.06 -4.75
C SER A 34 -6.40 -4.52 -4.92
N GLY A 35 -6.49 -3.23 -5.25
CA GLY A 35 -7.73 -2.45 -5.29
C GLY A 35 -8.84 -3.00 -6.20
N PRO A 36 -9.96 -2.27 -6.30
CA PRO A 36 -11.15 -2.74 -7.02
C PRO A 36 -10.87 -3.08 -8.49
N SER A 37 -11.66 -4.01 -9.03
CA SER A 37 -11.53 -4.46 -10.43
C SER A 37 -11.63 -3.30 -11.42
N ARG A 38 -10.84 -3.35 -12.48
CA ARG A 38 -10.91 -2.38 -13.60
C ARG A 38 -12.07 -2.66 -14.57
N ARG A 39 -12.86 -3.71 -14.36
CA ARG A 39 -13.99 -4.07 -15.23
C ARG A 39 -15.12 -3.04 -15.09
N GLY A 40 -15.63 -2.54 -16.22
CA GLY A 40 -16.75 -1.59 -16.27
C GLY A 40 -16.40 -0.14 -15.95
N LEU A 41 -15.12 0.20 -15.75
CA LEU A 41 -14.71 1.60 -15.60
C LEU A 41 -14.91 2.36 -16.91
N LEU A 42 -15.36 3.61 -16.79
CA LEU A 42 -15.38 4.57 -17.90
C LEU A 42 -13.96 4.73 -18.46
N LEU A 43 -13.84 4.92 -19.78
CA LEU A 43 -12.55 5.08 -20.45
C LEU A 43 -11.70 6.19 -19.82
N SER A 44 -12.31 7.33 -19.47
CA SER A 44 -11.63 8.45 -18.80
C SER A 44 -11.03 8.09 -17.44
N VAL A 45 -11.76 7.30 -16.64
CA VAL A 45 -11.28 6.82 -15.32
C VAL A 45 -10.15 5.81 -15.50
N ARG A 46 -10.27 4.92 -16.48
CA ARG A 46 -9.20 3.98 -16.82
C ARG A 46 -7.93 4.72 -17.22
N THR A 47 -8.03 5.70 -18.12
CA THR A 47 -6.89 6.51 -18.58
C THR A 47 -6.24 7.26 -17.42
N LEU A 48 -7.02 7.84 -16.50
CA LEU A 48 -6.48 8.47 -15.31
C LEU A 48 -5.72 7.47 -14.42
N ILE A 49 -6.29 6.30 -14.16
CA ILE A 49 -5.64 5.28 -13.33
C ILE A 49 -4.34 4.79 -13.99
N ASP A 50 -4.33 4.60 -15.30
CA ASP A 50 -3.13 4.17 -16.04
C ASP A 50 -2.04 5.27 -15.97
N PHE A 51 -2.42 6.55 -16.15
CA PHE A 51 -1.51 7.68 -15.95
C PHE A 51 -0.92 7.72 -14.53
N LEU A 52 -1.76 7.59 -13.51
CA LEU A 52 -1.29 7.58 -12.12
C LEU A 52 -0.38 6.38 -11.84
N ALA A 53 -0.68 5.20 -12.38
CA ALA A 53 0.15 4.00 -12.21
C ALA A 53 1.55 4.15 -12.85
N GLU A 54 1.66 4.93 -13.92
CA GLU A 54 2.94 5.26 -14.55
C GLU A 54 3.74 6.31 -13.76
N HIS A 55 3.05 7.27 -13.12
CA HIS A 55 3.68 8.47 -12.55
C HIS A 55 3.79 8.48 -11.01
N ILE A 56 3.06 7.62 -10.29
CA ILE A 56 3.12 7.52 -8.81
C ILE A 56 4.20 6.52 -8.35
N ARG A 57 5.05 6.02 -9.25
CA ARG A 57 6.14 5.12 -8.85
C ARG A 57 7.21 5.90 -8.06
N GLN A 58 7.11 5.86 -6.73
CA GLN A 58 8.10 6.23 -5.73
C GLN A 58 8.22 5.06 -4.77
#